data_AF-A0A938BC19-F1
#
_entry.id   AF-A0A938BC19-F1
#
_cell.length_a   1.000
_cell.length_b   1.000
_cell.length_c   1.000
_cell.angle_alpha   90.00
_cell.angle_beta   90.00
_cell.angle_gamma   90.00
#
_symmetry.space_group_name_H-M   'P 1'
#
loop_
_entity.id
_entity.type
_entity.pdbx_description
1 polymer ?
#
loop_
_entity_poly.entity_id
_entity_poly.type
_entity_poly.pdbx_seq_one_letter_code
_entity_poly.pdbx_strand_id
1 'polypeptide(L)'
;MFINLGDWFAYASYEIGARAPENGPSGAANILDLSSGIITSDDSGPRMKVPPTGKKYTPSLDDPCRTVRPVMLTQVKDPWEVAALLASEGGSDDPAKEVRADPVVIHNKDTDGYVAIINQASISCCGNVGWLKDRGQVCVEFIKNWVAQVVGLSVEPAGKFTTTWGRIKNR
;
A
#
# COMPACT_ATOMS: atom_id res chain seq x y z
N MET A 1 10.73 1.99 0.38
CA MET A 1 9.26 1.88 0.31
C MET A 1 8.86 0.83 -0.71
N PHE A 2 7.88 -0.01 -0.38
CA PHE A 2 7.19 -0.90 -1.32
C PHE A 2 5.74 -0.43 -1.52
N ILE A 3 5.25 -0.48 -2.76
CA ILE A 3 3.84 -0.22 -3.08
C ILE A 3 3.28 -1.47 -3.72
N ASN A 4 2.36 -2.14 -3.04
CA ASN A 4 1.72 -3.34 -3.52
C ASN A 4 0.31 -3.04 -4.04
N LEU A 5 0.10 -3.37 -5.30
CA LEU A 5 -1.19 -3.32 -5.99
C LEU A 5 -1.69 -4.73 -6.37
N GLY A 6 -1.04 -5.78 -5.87
CA GLY A 6 -1.38 -7.18 -6.18
C GLY A 6 -2.44 -7.77 -5.25
N ASP A 7 -3.13 -8.79 -5.74
CA ASP A 7 -3.91 -9.73 -4.92
C ASP A 7 -2.89 -10.49 -4.05
N TRP A 8 -2.87 -10.17 -2.74
CA TRP A 8 -1.84 -10.52 -1.76
C TRP A 8 -0.45 -9.86 -1.97
N PHE A 9 0.25 -9.57 -0.86
CA PHE A 9 1.64 -9.09 -0.92
C PHE A 9 2.58 -10.29 -1.02
N ALA A 10 3.45 -10.28 -2.04
CA ALA A 10 4.49 -11.29 -2.27
C ALA A 10 3.99 -12.75 -2.22
N TYR A 11 2.79 -13.00 -2.74
CA TYR A 11 2.13 -14.29 -2.74
C TYR A 11 2.89 -15.36 -3.52
N ALA A 12 3.27 -15.03 -4.76
CA ALA A 12 4.01 -15.94 -5.62
C ALA A 12 5.52 -15.84 -5.35
N SER A 13 6.19 -16.99 -5.26
CA SER A 13 7.64 -17.09 -5.24
C SER A 13 8.17 -17.43 -6.63
N TYR A 14 9.26 -16.78 -7.03
CA TYR A 14 9.97 -17.01 -8.29
C TYR A 14 11.47 -17.27 -8.08
N GLU A 15 11.88 -17.66 -6.87
CA GLU A 15 13.30 -17.80 -6.49
C GLU A 15 14.06 -18.86 -7.30
N ILE A 16 13.37 -19.79 -7.93
CA ILE A 16 13.96 -20.84 -8.78
C ILE A 16 13.96 -20.49 -10.27
N GLY A 17 13.66 -19.24 -10.64
CA GLY A 17 13.52 -18.81 -12.05
C GLY A 17 12.22 -19.24 -12.72
N ALA A 18 11.32 -19.87 -11.98
CA ALA A 18 9.95 -20.23 -12.35
C ALA A 18 9.04 -20.09 -11.11
N ARG A 19 7.71 -20.13 -11.29
CA ARG A 19 6.78 -20.09 -10.16
C ARG A 19 7.05 -21.30 -9.25
N ALA A 20 7.55 -21.03 -8.05
CA ALA A 20 7.84 -22.00 -7.01
C ALA A 20 6.62 -22.17 -6.09
N PRO A 21 6.66 -23.07 -5.08
CA PRO A 21 5.68 -23.06 -4.01
C PRO A 21 5.49 -21.65 -3.46
N GLU A 22 4.23 -21.26 -3.33
CA GLU A 22 3.82 -19.90 -3.01
C GLU A 22 4.08 -19.59 -1.54
N ASN A 23 4.41 -18.33 -1.24
CA ASN A 23 4.29 -17.84 0.13
C ASN A 23 2.83 -17.83 0.60
N GLY A 24 1.91 -17.79 -0.37
CA GLY A 24 0.49 -17.78 -0.11
C GLY A 24 0.09 -16.53 0.70
N PRO A 25 -0.85 -16.65 1.65
CA PRO A 25 -1.25 -15.53 2.51
C PRO A 25 -0.13 -15.04 3.43
N SER A 26 0.93 -15.83 3.62
CA SER A 26 2.04 -15.52 4.54
C SER A 26 3.13 -14.66 3.91
N GLY A 27 3.00 -14.21 2.66
CA GLY A 27 4.05 -13.43 1.98
C GLY A 27 4.47 -12.17 2.74
N ALA A 28 3.50 -11.40 3.25
CA ALA A 28 3.79 -10.24 4.09
C ALA A 28 4.47 -10.63 5.42
N ALA A 29 3.98 -11.68 6.07
CA ALA A 29 4.54 -12.15 7.33
C ALA A 29 6.01 -12.58 7.18
N ASN A 30 6.31 -13.36 6.15
CA ASN A 30 7.64 -13.91 5.90
C ASN A 30 8.66 -12.84 5.50
N ILE A 31 8.27 -11.85 4.68
CA ILE A 31 9.20 -10.87 4.11
C ILE A 31 9.36 -9.62 4.99
N LEU A 32 8.29 -9.23 5.69
CA LEU A 32 8.25 -8.00 6.48
C LEU A 32 8.36 -8.25 8.00
N ASP A 33 8.51 -9.51 8.41
CA ASP A 33 8.50 -9.96 9.82
C ASP A 33 7.24 -9.48 10.56
N LEU A 34 6.09 -9.75 9.94
CA LEU A 34 4.76 -9.42 10.47
C LEU A 34 4.01 -10.69 10.92
N SER A 35 2.96 -10.53 11.70
CA SER A 35 2.07 -11.65 12.05
C SER A 35 1.45 -12.29 10.81
N SER A 36 1.30 -13.62 10.78
CA SER A 36 0.64 -14.35 9.69
C SER A 36 -0.82 -13.95 9.45
N GLY A 37 -1.44 -13.28 10.43
CA GLY A 37 -2.78 -12.72 10.30
C GLY A 37 -2.84 -11.30 9.74
N ILE A 38 -1.73 -10.71 9.30
CA ILE A 38 -1.67 -9.31 8.87
C ILE A 38 -2.56 -9.00 7.67
N ILE A 39 -2.68 -9.92 6.72
CA ILE A 39 -3.61 -9.84 5.60
C ILE A 39 -4.56 -11.03 5.70
N THR A 40 -5.86 -10.77 5.60
CA THR A 40 -6.89 -11.83 5.69
C THR A 40 -7.71 -11.91 4.41
N SER A 41 -8.31 -13.06 4.14
CA SER A 41 -9.28 -13.21 3.06
C SER A 41 -10.67 -12.83 3.56
N ASP A 42 -11.35 -11.89 2.90
CA ASP A 42 -12.78 -11.66 3.06
C ASP A 42 -13.44 -11.54 1.68
N ASP A 43 -13.98 -12.67 1.24
CA ASP A 43 -14.56 -12.86 -0.08
C ASP A 43 -15.93 -12.18 -0.22
N SER A 44 -16.48 -11.60 0.85
CA SER A 44 -17.69 -10.76 0.76
C SER A 44 -17.41 -9.40 0.12
N GLY A 45 -16.14 -9.01 0.03
CA GLY A 45 -15.71 -7.72 -0.50
C GLY A 45 -16.19 -6.55 0.37
N PRO A 46 -15.75 -6.48 1.65
CA PRO A 46 -16.16 -5.45 2.59
C PRO A 46 -15.95 -4.04 2.03
N ARG A 47 -16.87 -3.15 2.40
CA ARG A 47 -16.83 -1.74 2.00
C ARG A 47 -15.85 -1.00 2.91
N MET A 48 -14.88 -0.32 2.31
CA MET A 48 -13.93 0.52 3.01
C MET A 48 -14.28 1.98 2.72
N LYS A 49 -14.65 2.73 3.75
CA LYS A 49 -14.94 4.16 3.67
C LYS A 49 -13.64 4.93 3.63
N VAL A 50 -13.63 6.02 2.88
CA VAL A 50 -12.46 6.88 2.72
C VAL A 50 -12.46 7.97 3.81
N PRO A 51 -11.54 7.92 4.79
CA PRO A 51 -11.41 8.97 5.81
C PRO A 51 -10.84 10.27 5.22
N PRO A 52 -10.79 11.37 5.98
CA PRO A 52 -10.21 12.63 5.52
C PRO A 52 -8.79 12.50 4.94
N THR A 53 -7.91 11.67 5.54
CA THR A 53 -6.56 11.39 4.99
C THR A 53 -6.65 10.80 3.58
N GLY A 54 -7.50 9.79 3.37
CA GLY A 54 -7.74 9.20 2.05
C GLY A 54 -8.24 10.23 1.04
N LYS A 55 -9.21 11.07 1.41
CA LYS A 55 -9.76 12.12 0.53
C LYS A 55 -8.71 13.15 0.13
N LYS A 56 -7.81 13.50 1.05
CA LYS A 56 -6.72 14.44 0.81
C LYS A 56 -5.68 13.88 -0.16
N TYR A 57 -5.27 12.63 0.02
CA TYR A 57 -4.11 12.08 -0.67
C TYR A 57 -4.45 11.26 -1.91
N THR A 58 -5.65 10.68 -1.97
CA THR A 58 -6.15 9.89 -3.10
C THR A 58 -7.58 10.32 -3.45
N PRO A 59 -7.80 11.54 -3.95
CA PRO A 59 -9.13 12.08 -4.23
C PRO A 59 -9.94 11.30 -5.27
N SER A 60 -9.29 10.50 -6.13
CA SER A 60 -9.97 9.60 -7.07
C SER A 60 -10.36 8.24 -6.49
N LEU A 61 -10.00 7.96 -5.23
CA LEU A 61 -10.36 6.72 -4.56
C LEU A 61 -11.88 6.66 -4.36
N ASP A 62 -12.51 5.58 -4.82
CA ASP A 62 -13.94 5.35 -4.64
C ASP A 62 -14.32 5.39 -3.14
N ASP A 63 -15.41 6.07 -2.78
CA ASP A 63 -15.92 6.14 -1.39
C ASP A 63 -17.36 5.63 -1.31
N PRO A 64 -17.60 4.40 -0.81
CA PRO A 64 -16.61 3.44 -0.34
C PRO A 64 -15.98 2.62 -1.48
N CYS A 65 -14.70 2.30 -1.33
CA CYS A 65 -14.02 1.29 -2.13
C CYS A 65 -14.27 -0.10 -1.53
N ARG A 66 -13.74 -1.14 -2.18
CA ARG A 66 -13.87 -2.53 -1.74
C ARG A 66 -12.55 -3.25 -1.88
N THR A 67 -12.33 -4.21 -0.99
CA THR A 67 -11.17 -5.11 -0.99
C THR A 67 -11.63 -6.51 -0.67
N VAL A 68 -10.88 -7.52 -1.10
CA VAL A 68 -11.07 -8.90 -0.62
C VAL A 68 -9.91 -9.38 0.24
N ARG A 69 -8.83 -8.59 0.35
CA ARG A 69 -7.65 -8.89 1.19
C ARG A 69 -7.29 -7.72 2.12
N PRO A 70 -8.14 -7.35 3.07
CA PRO A 70 -7.84 -6.26 3.98
C PRO A 70 -6.64 -6.56 4.87
N VAL A 71 -5.92 -5.48 5.24
CA VAL A 71 -4.93 -5.50 6.32
C VAL A 71 -5.66 -5.47 7.67
N MET A 72 -5.30 -6.38 8.57
CA MET A 72 -5.77 -6.41 9.95
C MET A 72 -4.95 -5.46 10.80
N LEU A 73 -5.50 -4.30 11.16
CA LEU A 73 -4.77 -3.26 11.87
C LEU A 73 -4.30 -3.70 13.27
N THR A 74 -5.02 -4.61 13.92
CA THR A 74 -4.63 -5.21 15.20
C THR A 74 -3.36 -6.06 15.13
N GLN A 75 -2.92 -6.42 13.92
CA GLN A 75 -1.69 -7.16 13.65
C GLN A 75 -0.51 -6.26 13.28
N VAL A 76 -0.76 -4.95 13.07
CA VAL A 76 0.31 -3.96 12.94
C VAL A 76 0.84 -3.65 14.34
N LYS A 77 2.01 -4.19 14.65
CA LYS A 77 2.65 -4.10 15.95
C LYS A 77 4.08 -3.64 15.80
N ASP A 78 4.62 -3.09 16.88
CA ASP A 78 6.02 -2.68 16.99
C ASP A 78 6.97 -3.75 16.40
N PRO A 79 7.95 -3.37 15.55
CA PRO A 79 8.36 -2.00 15.22
C PRO A 79 7.51 -1.31 14.15
N TRP A 80 6.48 -1.98 13.62
CA TRP A 80 5.56 -1.41 12.63
C TRP A 80 4.45 -0.57 13.27
N GLU A 81 4.09 0.52 12.60
CA GLU A 81 2.97 1.38 12.93
C GLU A 81 2.15 1.72 11.69
N VAL A 82 0.91 2.16 11.89
CA VAL A 82 0.07 2.66 10.80
C VAL A 82 0.46 4.11 10.51
N ALA A 83 1.00 4.35 9.31
CA ALA A 83 1.44 5.67 8.88
C ALA A 83 0.34 6.48 8.18
N ALA A 84 -0.57 5.79 7.48
CA ALA A 84 -1.73 6.43 6.85
C ALA A 84 -2.86 5.44 6.63
N LEU A 85 -4.08 5.84 6.98
CA LEU A 85 -5.32 5.17 6.58
C LEU A 85 -5.92 5.90 5.39
N LEU A 86 -5.99 5.22 4.24
CA LEU A 86 -6.57 5.77 3.03
C LEU A 86 -7.98 5.24 2.79
N ALA A 87 -8.30 4.03 3.26
CA ALA A 87 -9.67 3.57 3.48
C ALA A 87 -9.74 2.47 4.56
N SER A 88 -10.82 2.46 5.33
CA SER A 88 -11.07 1.54 6.45
C SER A 88 -12.56 1.26 6.63
N GLU A 89 -12.94 0.26 7.42
CA GLU A 89 -14.37 -0.10 7.59
C GLU A 89 -15.19 1.02 8.24
N GLY A 90 -14.64 1.67 9.26
CA GLY A 90 -15.26 2.78 9.99
C GLY A 90 -15.12 4.13 9.28
N GLY A 91 -14.06 4.32 8.50
CA GLY A 91 -13.77 5.59 7.81
C GLY A 91 -13.17 6.66 8.74
N SER A 92 -12.46 6.25 9.80
CA SER A 92 -11.69 7.13 10.68
C SER A 92 -10.22 7.22 10.25
N ASP A 93 -9.59 8.36 10.54
CA ASP A 93 -8.13 8.52 10.47
C ASP A 93 -7.42 7.90 11.69
N ASP A 94 -8.15 7.50 12.73
CA ASP A 94 -7.61 6.91 13.97
C ASP A 94 -7.55 5.38 13.86
N PRO A 95 -6.34 4.76 13.76
CA PRO A 95 -6.20 3.32 13.64
C PRO A 95 -6.77 2.53 14.82
N ALA A 96 -6.86 3.14 16.01
CA ALA A 96 -7.43 2.46 17.19
C ALA A 96 -8.95 2.26 17.08
N LYS A 97 -9.62 2.98 16.17
CA LYS A 97 -11.06 2.84 15.89
C LYS A 97 -11.36 1.87 14.75
N GLU A 98 -10.34 1.34 14.12
CA GLU A 98 -10.45 0.56 12.88
C GLU A 98 -9.92 -0.87 13.09
N VAL A 99 -10.57 -1.84 12.46
CA VAL A 99 -10.14 -3.25 12.53
C VAL A 99 -9.41 -3.63 11.24
N ARG A 100 -9.94 -3.17 10.10
CA ARG A 100 -9.49 -3.52 8.77
C ARG A 100 -9.32 -2.29 7.90
N ALA A 101 -8.28 -2.29 7.08
CA ALA A 101 -8.01 -1.21 6.15
C ALA A 101 -7.42 -1.70 4.84
N ASP A 102 -7.80 -1.02 3.76
CA ASP A 102 -7.24 -1.13 2.42
C ASP A 102 -7.90 -0.06 1.53
N PRO A 103 -7.18 0.94 1.00
CA PRO A 103 -5.73 1.14 1.09
C PRO A 103 -5.20 1.62 2.44
N VAL A 104 -3.96 1.24 2.77
CA VAL A 104 -3.27 1.59 4.02
C VAL A 104 -1.75 1.65 3.82
N VAL A 105 -1.06 2.46 4.62
CA VAL A 105 0.40 2.51 4.70
C VAL A 105 0.85 2.13 6.11
N ILE A 106 1.80 1.21 6.19
CA ILE A 106 2.52 0.89 7.43
C ILE A 106 3.99 1.34 7.33
N HIS A 107 4.55 1.71 8.47
CA HIS A 107 5.90 2.23 8.63
C HIS A 107 6.65 1.44 9.70
N ASN A 108 7.86 0.99 9.39
CA ASN A 108 8.75 0.32 10.34
C ASN A 108 9.70 1.37 10.94
N LYS A 109 9.55 1.66 12.22
CA LYS A 109 10.28 2.72 12.92
C LYS A 109 11.77 2.47 13.04
N ASP A 110 12.19 1.20 13.02
CA ASP A 110 13.60 0.83 13.19
C ASP A 110 14.40 0.99 11.89
N THR A 111 13.73 0.81 10.75
CA THR A 111 14.36 0.79 9.42
C THR A 111 13.97 1.97 8.53
N ASP A 112 13.03 2.81 8.98
CA ASP A 112 12.38 3.87 8.19
C ASP A 112 11.73 3.31 6.89
N GLY A 113 11.33 2.03 6.97
CA GLY A 113 10.77 1.28 5.85
C GLY A 113 9.26 1.46 5.75
N TYR A 114 8.75 1.81 4.55
CA TYR A 114 7.31 1.94 4.31
C TYR A 114 6.79 0.83 3.39
N VAL A 115 5.59 0.31 3.71
CA VAL A 115 4.82 -0.57 2.83
C VAL A 115 3.43 0.03 2.66
N ALA A 116 3.09 0.36 1.41
CA ALA A 116 1.76 0.78 1.03
C ALA A 116 1.03 -0.37 0.35
N ILE A 117 -0.18 -0.63 0.82
CA ILE A 117 -1.11 -1.59 0.26
C ILE A 117 -2.22 -0.79 -0.41
N ILE A 118 -2.29 -0.86 -1.75
CA ILE A 118 -3.26 -0.11 -2.55
C ILE A 118 -4.19 -1.07 -3.27
N ASN A 119 -5.30 -1.40 -2.61
CA ASN A 119 -6.40 -2.22 -3.11
C ASN A 119 -5.95 -3.63 -3.51
N GLN A 120 -5.94 -4.52 -2.54
CA GLN A 120 -5.75 -5.95 -2.74
C GLN A 120 -7.10 -6.60 -3.07
N ALA A 121 -7.53 -6.37 -4.30
CA ALA A 121 -8.75 -6.94 -4.85
C ALA A 121 -8.46 -8.16 -5.73
N SER A 122 -9.50 -8.95 -6.00
CA SER A 122 -9.44 -10.07 -6.93
C SER A 122 -10.62 -10.04 -7.89
N ILE A 123 -10.34 -10.28 -9.17
CA ILE A 123 -11.36 -10.36 -10.24
C ILE A 123 -11.60 -11.79 -10.71
N SER A 124 -10.85 -12.76 -10.20
CA SER A 124 -10.99 -14.18 -10.55
C SER A 124 -11.72 -14.98 -9.48
N CYS A 125 -11.94 -14.41 -8.31
CA CYS A 125 -12.71 -15.04 -7.24
C CYS A 125 -13.77 -14.08 -6.67
N CYS A 126 -14.77 -14.68 -6.02
CA CYS A 126 -15.59 -13.97 -5.03
C CYS A 126 -16.47 -12.84 -5.59
N GLY A 127 -17.14 -13.07 -6.72
CA GLY A 127 -18.20 -12.17 -7.20
C GLY A 127 -17.73 -10.88 -7.89
N ASN A 128 -16.48 -10.84 -8.38
CA ASN A 128 -15.89 -9.66 -9.04
C ASN A 128 -15.94 -8.40 -8.16
N VAL A 129 -15.70 -8.52 -6.86
CA VAL A 129 -15.41 -7.37 -6.00
C VAL A 129 -14.03 -6.87 -6.34
N GLY A 130 -14.04 -6.06 -7.40
CA GLY A 130 -12.92 -5.86 -8.28
C GLY A 130 -11.94 -4.82 -7.78
N TRP A 131 -10.98 -4.59 -8.66
CA TRP A 131 -10.04 -3.50 -8.57
C TRP A 131 -10.73 -2.14 -8.51
N LEU A 132 -10.09 -1.15 -7.88
CA LEU A 132 -10.48 0.25 -8.04
C LEU A 132 -10.63 0.57 -9.53
N LYS A 133 -11.61 1.42 -9.85
CA LYS A 133 -11.92 1.78 -11.24
C LYS A 133 -10.71 2.27 -12.02
N ASP A 134 -9.86 3.09 -11.39
CA ASP A 134 -8.57 3.52 -11.92
C ASP A 134 -7.48 3.46 -10.84
N ARG A 135 -6.90 2.26 -10.64
CA ARG A 135 -5.76 2.08 -9.73
C ARG A 135 -4.53 2.87 -10.14
N GLY A 136 -4.34 3.12 -11.44
CA GLY A 136 -3.21 3.90 -11.94
C GLY A 136 -3.29 5.34 -11.44
N GLN A 137 -4.46 5.95 -11.60
CA GLN A 137 -4.73 7.31 -11.10
C GLN A 137 -4.56 7.39 -9.58
N VAL A 138 -5.17 6.47 -8.82
CA VAL A 138 -5.05 6.44 -7.34
C VAL A 138 -3.59 6.29 -6.91
N CYS A 139 -2.81 5.46 -7.58
CA CYS A 139 -1.38 5.28 -7.29
C CYS A 139 -0.57 6.56 -7.60
N VAL A 140 -0.85 7.22 -8.73
CA VAL A 140 -0.21 8.50 -9.08
C VAL A 140 -0.52 9.58 -8.04
N GLU A 141 -1.78 9.67 -7.60
CA GLU A 141 -2.20 10.60 -6.55
C GLU A 141 -1.51 10.28 -5.22
N PHE A 142 -1.48 9.02 -4.81
CA PHE A 142 -0.79 8.58 -3.61
C PHE A 142 0.70 8.96 -3.63
N ILE A 143 1.39 8.71 -4.74
CA ILE A 143 2.82 9.06 -4.90
C ILE A 143 3.02 10.58 -4.85
N LYS A 144 2.23 11.35 -5.59
CA LYS A 144 2.37 12.82 -5.67
C LYS A 144 1.97 13.53 -4.39
N ASN A 145 0.92 13.06 -3.73
CA ASN A 145 0.29 13.78 -2.64
C ASN A 145 0.79 13.29 -1.28
N TRP A 146 0.97 11.97 -1.09
CA TRP A 146 1.42 11.41 0.18
C TRP A 146 2.92 11.15 0.18
N VAL A 147 3.43 10.31 -0.74
CA VAL A 147 4.84 9.92 -0.73
C VAL A 147 5.74 11.15 -0.87
N ALA A 148 5.50 12.02 -1.85
CA ALA A 148 6.33 13.20 -2.07
C ALA A 148 6.30 14.23 -0.92
N GLN A 149 5.21 14.30 -0.16
CA GLN A 149 5.05 15.30 0.90
C GLN A 149 5.42 14.79 2.29
N VAL A 150 5.21 13.49 2.55
CA VAL A 150 5.38 12.89 3.87
C VAL A 150 6.71 12.13 3.97
N VAL A 151 7.01 11.29 2.98
CA VAL A 151 8.25 10.49 2.95
C VAL A 151 9.38 11.23 2.22
N GLY A 152 9.02 11.98 1.18
CA GLY A 152 9.96 12.60 0.24
C GLY A 152 10.32 11.68 -0.93
N LEU A 153 10.36 12.24 -2.13
CA LEU A 153 10.97 11.58 -3.29
C LEU A 153 12.43 11.99 -3.32
N SER A 154 13.32 11.15 -2.79
CA SER A 154 14.77 11.38 -2.81
C SER A 154 15.33 11.24 -4.24
N VAL A 155 14.95 12.17 -5.09
CA VAL A 155 15.76 12.62 -6.20
C VAL A 155 16.25 14.00 -5.80
N GLU A 156 17.55 14.26 -5.96
CA GLU A 156 18.18 15.57 -5.77
C GLU A 156 18.30 16.26 -7.15
N PRO A 157 17.21 16.66 -7.83
CA PRO A 157 17.31 17.28 -9.14
C PRO A 157 18.00 18.64 -9.03
N ALA A 158 17.78 19.39 -7.95
CA ALA A 158 18.43 20.67 -7.70
C ALA A 158 19.94 20.50 -7.45
N GLY A 159 20.34 19.57 -6.58
CA GLY A 159 21.74 19.25 -6.32
C GLY A 159 22.51 18.69 -7.52
N LYS A 160 21.81 18.08 -8.49
CA LYS A 160 22.41 17.54 -9.73
C LYS A 160 22.25 18.43 -10.95
N PHE A 161 21.54 19.55 -10.85
CA PHE A 161 21.31 20.47 -11.96
C PHE A 161 22.62 21.11 -12.43
N THR A 162 23.42 21.60 -11.49
CA THR A 162 24.74 22.20 -11.77
C THR A 162 25.71 21.19 -12.40
N THR A 163 25.73 19.94 -11.93
CA THR A 163 26.54 18.86 -12.52
C THR A 163 26.11 18.51 -13.95
N THR A 164 24.80 18.48 -14.20
CA THR A 164 24.24 18.20 -15.54
C THR A 164 24.57 19.33 -16.52
N TRP A 165 24.40 20.59 -16.10
CA TRP A 165 24.77 21.76 -16.89
C TRP A 165 26.27 21.86 -17.16
N GLY A 166 27.12 21.51 -16.19
CA GLY A 166 28.57 21.44 -16.38
C GLY A 166 28.97 20.44 -17.46
N ARG A 167 28.29 19.29 -17.56
CA ARG A 167 28.53 18.29 -18.62
C ARG A 167 28.09 18.75 -20.02
N ILE A 168 27.04 19.55 -20.12
CA ILE A 168 26.58 20.10 -21.41
C ILE A 168 27.54 21.17 -21.92
N LYS A 169 28.04 22.04 -21.03
CA LYS A 169 28.91 23.16 -21.39
C LYS A 169 30.37 22.77 -21.66
N ASN A 170 30.79 21.59 -21.22
CA ASN A 170 32.14 21.06 -21.43
C ASN A 170 32.23 20.05 -22.59
N ARG A 171 31.22 20.01 -23.47
CA ARG A 171 31.30 19.41 -24.80
C ARG A 171 31.53 20.50 -25.82
#